data_AF-A0A7S1T8N4-F1
#
_entry.id   AF-A0A7S1T8N4-F1
#
_cell.length_a   1.000
_cell.length_b   1.000
_cell.length_c   1.000
_cell.angle_alpha   90.00
_cell.angle_beta   90.00
_cell.angle_gamma   90.00
#
_symmetry.space_group_name_H-M   'P 1'
#
loop_
_entity.id
_entity.type
_entity.pdbx_description
1 polymer ?
#
loop_
_entity_poly.entity_id
_entity_poly.type
_entity_poly.pdbx_seq_one_letter_code
_entity_poly.pdbx_strand_id
1 'polypeptide(L)'
;AACGSTELLPQSPDLPADVFTACLTTPIKVALRWFCSRSLLRNEGFTKDQIDRIPGKQTDRKTLLGELNWIFTAITDTIAWNVLPRSLFQKLFRQDLLVASLFRNFLLAERIMRAANCSPVSFPHLPPTHQHPMWQAWDMAAERCLAQLPQLLNDPNAEFQPSSFFSEQLTAFEIWLQHGSKDKRPPEQLPIVLQVLLSQVHRMRALLLLGRFVDMGSWAVDLALSVGIFPYVLKLLQTTATDLRQILVFIWTKILALDRSCQVDLVKDNGHLYFIKFLDSSDPAITSSSRAMAAFVLAVICDNHAKGQMLCANSGLQ
;
A
#
# COMPACT_ATOMS: atom_id res chain seq x y z
N ALA A 1 -23.63 -1.57 9.19
CA ALA A 1 -24.38 -1.88 10.43
C ALA A 1 -23.46 -2.63 11.38
N ALA A 2 -23.59 -2.37 12.69
CA ALA A 2 -22.69 -2.90 13.70
C ALA A 2 -22.92 -4.40 14.00
N CYS A 3 -24.15 -4.90 13.87
CA CYS A 3 -24.50 -6.29 14.16
C CYS A 3 -25.56 -6.81 13.18
N GLY A 4 -25.75 -8.14 13.18
CA GLY A 4 -26.89 -8.79 12.53
C GLY A 4 -28.22 -8.49 13.25
N SER A 5 -29.34 -8.75 12.58
CA SER A 5 -30.68 -8.40 13.07
C SER A 5 -31.06 -9.05 14.41
N THR A 6 -30.48 -10.19 14.75
CA THR A 6 -30.74 -10.95 15.99
C THR A 6 -29.58 -10.88 16.99
N GLU A 7 -28.53 -10.13 16.69
CA GLU A 7 -27.32 -10.07 17.51
C GLU A 7 -27.31 -8.83 18.41
N LEU A 8 -26.73 -8.98 19.60
CA LEU A 8 -26.52 -7.88 20.53
C LEU A 8 -25.08 -7.37 20.43
N LEU A 9 -24.88 -6.10 20.75
CA LEU A 9 -23.54 -5.51 20.81
C LEU A 9 -22.71 -6.12 21.95
N PRO A 10 -21.37 -6.19 21.80
CA PRO A 10 -20.48 -6.68 22.84
C PRO A 10 -20.62 -5.87 24.13
N GLN A 11 -20.74 -6.57 25.28
CA GLN A 11 -20.79 -5.95 26.61
C GLN A 11 -19.51 -6.16 27.43
N SER A 12 -18.42 -6.61 26.79
CA SER A 12 -17.15 -6.85 27.48
C SER A 12 -16.54 -5.54 28.01
N PRO A 13 -16.06 -5.49 29.26
CA PRO A 13 -15.41 -4.30 29.85
C PRO A 13 -14.05 -3.98 29.21
N ASP A 14 -13.48 -4.91 28.46
CA ASP A 14 -12.20 -4.74 27.75
C ASP A 14 -12.38 -3.94 26.45
N LEU A 15 -13.60 -3.85 25.94
CA LEU A 15 -13.95 -3.15 24.71
C LEU A 15 -14.67 -1.83 25.03
N PRO A 16 -14.57 -0.80 24.17
CA PRO A 16 -15.39 0.41 24.33
C PRO A 16 -16.87 0.10 24.09
N ALA A 17 -17.78 0.87 24.70
CA ALA A 17 -19.22 0.65 24.52
C ALA A 17 -19.66 0.75 23.05
N ASP A 18 -19.07 1.67 22.29
CA ASP A 18 -19.27 1.78 20.84
C ASP A 18 -18.09 1.18 20.06
N VAL A 19 -17.95 -0.15 20.13
CA VAL A 19 -16.87 -0.89 19.44
C VAL A 19 -16.86 -0.61 17.94
N PHE A 20 -18.03 -0.57 17.31
CA PHE A 20 -18.14 -0.46 15.86
C PHE A 20 -17.64 0.91 15.39
N THR A 21 -18.17 2.00 15.94
CA THR A 21 -17.71 3.35 15.57
C THR A 21 -16.25 3.55 15.92
N ALA A 22 -15.80 3.05 17.09
CA ALA A 22 -14.41 3.15 17.50
C ALA A 22 -13.46 2.39 16.55
N CYS A 23 -13.85 1.24 16.01
CA CYS A 23 -13.08 0.53 14.98
C CYS A 23 -12.98 1.37 13.70
N LEU A 24 -14.09 1.99 13.27
CA LEU A 24 -14.14 2.78 12.04
C LEU A 24 -13.38 4.11 12.13
N THR A 25 -13.27 4.72 13.30
CA THR A 25 -12.74 6.08 13.50
C THR A 25 -11.38 6.10 14.21
N THR A 26 -11.09 5.11 15.05
CA THR A 26 -9.85 5.02 15.84
C THR A 26 -9.23 3.60 15.76
N PRO A 27 -9.02 3.04 14.56
CA PRO A 27 -8.72 1.62 14.36
C PRO A 27 -7.49 1.15 15.15
N ILE A 28 -6.39 1.91 15.12
CA ILE A 28 -5.13 1.51 15.77
C ILE A 28 -5.31 1.40 17.30
N LYS A 29 -5.98 2.37 17.91
CA LYS A 29 -6.24 2.39 19.35
C LYS A 29 -7.09 1.18 19.78
N VAL A 30 -8.15 0.87 19.02
CA VAL A 30 -9.02 -0.27 19.32
C VAL A 30 -8.31 -1.59 19.06
N ALA A 31 -7.55 -1.70 17.96
CA ALA A 31 -6.79 -2.89 17.61
C ALA A 31 -5.77 -3.26 18.69
N LEU A 32 -4.99 -2.29 19.18
CA LEU A 32 -4.00 -2.54 20.21
C LEU A 32 -4.63 -2.88 21.56
N ARG A 33 -5.69 -2.15 21.97
CA ARG A 33 -6.42 -2.46 23.22
C ARG A 33 -6.99 -3.88 23.20
N TRP A 34 -7.62 -4.26 22.09
CA TRP A 34 -8.15 -5.61 21.90
C TRP A 34 -7.05 -6.68 21.80
N PHE A 35 -5.91 -6.35 21.18
CA PHE A 35 -4.77 -7.25 21.15
C PHE A 35 -4.19 -7.51 22.55
N CYS A 36 -4.00 -6.47 23.36
CA CYS A 36 -3.48 -6.61 24.72
C CYS A 36 -4.41 -7.44 25.62
N SER A 37 -5.73 -7.33 25.46
CA SER A 37 -6.67 -8.12 26.30
C SER A 37 -6.69 -9.61 25.96
N ARG A 38 -6.20 -10.00 24.77
CA ARG A 38 -6.23 -11.38 24.27
C ARG A 38 -4.86 -12.06 24.11
N SER A 39 -3.78 -11.29 24.07
CA SER A 39 -2.42 -11.78 23.88
C SER A 39 -1.75 -12.13 25.21
N LEU A 40 -0.56 -12.74 25.13
CA LEU A 40 0.29 -13.03 26.29
C LEU A 40 0.69 -11.76 27.06
N LEU A 41 0.65 -10.60 26.39
CA LEU A 41 0.90 -9.28 26.98
C LEU A 41 -0.15 -8.84 28.01
N ARG A 42 -1.28 -9.55 28.12
CA ARG A 42 -2.28 -9.30 29.17
C ARG A 42 -1.66 -9.27 30.57
N ASN A 43 -0.66 -10.10 30.80
CA ASN A 43 0.02 -10.22 32.10
C ASN A 43 1.22 -9.27 32.24
N GLU A 44 1.67 -8.64 31.16
CA GLU A 44 2.80 -7.69 31.20
C GLU A 44 2.40 -6.29 31.70
N GLY A 45 1.14 -6.10 32.10
CA GLY A 45 0.69 -4.90 32.78
C GLY A 45 0.54 -3.68 31.87
N PHE A 46 0.43 -3.87 30.55
CA PHE A 46 0.15 -2.75 29.63
C PHE A 46 -1.19 -2.10 29.98
N THR A 47 -1.15 -0.87 30.47
CA THR A 47 -2.37 -0.14 30.84
C THR A 47 -3.03 0.49 29.63
N LYS A 48 -4.34 0.72 29.70
CA LYS A 48 -5.09 1.48 28.67
C LYS A 48 -4.46 2.86 28.43
N ASP A 49 -3.84 3.44 29.46
CA ASP A 49 -3.17 4.75 29.40
C ASP A 49 -1.86 4.72 28.60
N GLN A 50 -1.11 3.61 28.65
CA GLN A 50 0.12 3.49 27.85
C GLN A 50 -0.19 3.45 26.34
N ILE A 51 -1.24 2.74 25.94
CA ILE A 51 -1.70 2.69 24.54
C ILE A 51 -2.16 4.07 24.06
N ASP A 52 -2.77 4.86 24.94
CA ASP A 52 -3.20 6.23 24.63
C ASP A 52 -2.04 7.21 24.49
N ARG A 53 -0.86 6.85 25.01
CA ARG A 53 0.37 7.65 25.00
C ARG A 53 1.39 7.18 23.97
N ILE A 54 1.02 6.34 23.00
CA ILE A 54 1.93 5.92 21.92
C ILE A 54 2.50 7.16 21.23
N PRO A 55 3.84 7.29 21.15
CA PRO A 55 4.47 8.47 20.61
C PRO A 55 4.27 8.59 19.10
N GLY A 56 4.14 9.85 18.64
CA GLY A 56 4.14 10.19 17.23
C GLY A 56 2.79 10.64 16.66
N LYS A 57 2.74 10.72 15.34
CA LYS A 57 1.55 11.14 14.57
C LYS A 57 1.25 10.10 13.51
N GLN A 58 -0.03 9.84 13.26
CA GLN A 58 -0.48 8.85 12.26
C GLN A 58 0.04 9.12 10.83
N THR A 59 0.35 10.38 10.51
CA THR A 59 0.89 10.79 9.22
C THR A 59 2.41 10.63 9.12
N ASP A 60 3.12 10.54 10.26
CA ASP A 60 4.56 10.45 10.30
C ASP A 60 5.03 9.00 10.47
N ARG A 61 5.34 8.36 9.35
CA ARG A 61 5.77 6.96 9.26
C ARG A 61 7.10 6.67 9.95
N LYS A 62 7.86 7.69 10.36
CA LYS A 62 9.09 7.52 11.15
C LYS A 62 8.82 7.43 12.65
N THR A 63 7.58 7.63 13.06
CA THR A 63 7.16 7.48 14.46
C THR A 63 6.44 6.16 14.66
N LEU A 64 6.44 5.63 15.89
CA LEU A 64 5.80 4.38 16.24
C LEU A 64 4.32 4.34 15.82
N LEU A 65 3.55 5.40 16.14
CA LEU A 65 2.14 5.49 15.77
C LEU A 65 1.92 5.54 14.25
N GLY A 66 2.75 6.30 13.52
CA GLY A 66 2.61 6.41 12.07
C GLY A 66 3.05 5.15 11.33
N GLU A 67 4.07 4.45 11.81
CA GLU A 67 4.46 3.15 11.26
C GLU A 67 3.35 2.11 11.45
N LEU A 68 2.79 1.99 12.66
CA LEU A 68 1.65 1.10 12.92
C LEU A 68 0.45 1.40 12.02
N ASN A 69 0.08 2.67 11.89
CA ASN A 69 -1.02 3.09 11.01
C ASN A 69 -0.75 2.72 9.55
N TRP A 70 0.50 2.83 9.12
CA TRP A 70 0.91 2.48 7.77
C TRP A 70 0.91 0.97 7.53
N ILE A 71 1.42 0.16 8.46
CA ILE A 71 1.33 -1.31 8.43
C ILE A 71 -0.13 -1.76 8.41
N PHE A 72 -0.97 -1.18 9.28
CA PHE A 72 -2.41 -1.48 9.31
C PHE A 72 -3.08 -1.20 7.96
N THR A 73 -2.78 -0.06 7.36
CA THR A 73 -3.29 0.31 6.02
C THR A 73 -2.82 -0.70 4.97
N ALA A 74 -1.55 -1.10 4.98
CA ALA A 74 -1.02 -2.08 4.04
C ALA A 74 -1.69 -3.45 4.19
N ILE A 75 -1.88 -3.92 5.43
CA ILE A 75 -2.51 -5.21 5.73
C ILE A 75 -3.97 -5.22 5.32
N THR A 76 -4.75 -4.22 5.72
CA THR A 76 -6.20 -4.17 5.41
C THR A 76 -6.45 -4.03 3.90
N ASP A 77 -5.64 -3.24 3.20
CA ASP A 77 -5.71 -3.11 1.74
C ASP A 77 -5.33 -4.42 1.03
N THR A 78 -4.34 -5.14 1.58
CA THR A 78 -3.94 -6.47 1.08
C THR A 78 -5.04 -7.51 1.27
N ILE A 79 -5.66 -7.57 2.45
CA ILE A 79 -6.78 -8.47 2.72
C ILE A 79 -7.93 -8.19 1.74
N ALA A 80 -8.31 -6.91 1.59
CA ALA A 80 -9.37 -6.52 0.68
C ALA A 80 -9.07 -6.93 -0.77
N TRP A 81 -7.85 -6.71 -1.25
CA TRP A 81 -7.49 -7.03 -2.63
C TRP A 81 -7.45 -8.55 -2.92
N ASN A 82 -7.10 -9.37 -1.93
CA ASN A 82 -7.05 -10.83 -2.07
C ASN A 82 -8.42 -11.49 -1.93
N VAL A 83 -9.34 -10.90 -1.15
CA VAL A 83 -10.67 -11.46 -0.89
C VAL A 83 -11.73 -10.95 -1.87
N LEU A 84 -11.68 -9.66 -2.24
CA LEU A 84 -12.76 -9.03 -3.00
C LEU A 84 -12.60 -9.21 -4.52
N PRO A 85 -13.72 -9.32 -5.27
CA PRO A 85 -13.70 -9.18 -6.72
C PRO A 85 -13.11 -7.83 -7.13
N ARG A 86 -12.36 -7.81 -8.24
CA ARG A 86 -11.63 -6.60 -8.72
C ARG A 86 -12.51 -5.36 -8.84
N SER A 87 -13.71 -5.49 -9.41
CA SER A 87 -14.65 -4.38 -9.56
C SER A 87 -15.12 -3.80 -8.22
N LEU A 88 -15.38 -4.68 -7.24
CA LEU A 88 -15.80 -4.27 -5.91
C LEU A 88 -14.65 -3.62 -5.13
N PHE A 89 -13.45 -4.18 -5.22
CA PHE A 89 -12.25 -3.59 -4.65
C PHE A 89 -12.01 -2.17 -5.18
N GLN A 90 -12.06 -1.98 -6.50
CA GLN A 90 -11.91 -0.67 -7.12
C GLN A 90 -12.96 0.33 -6.63
N LYS A 91 -14.23 -0.09 -6.57
CA LYS A 91 -15.33 0.75 -6.08
C LYS A 91 -15.15 1.18 -4.63
N LEU A 92 -14.75 0.27 -3.74
CA LEU A 92 -14.74 0.54 -2.30
C LEU A 92 -13.41 1.06 -1.78
N PHE A 93 -12.28 0.64 -2.36
CA PHE A 93 -10.93 0.91 -1.84
C PHE A 93 -10.13 1.89 -2.71
N ARG A 94 -10.62 2.30 -3.89
CA ARG A 94 -9.88 3.20 -4.81
C ARG A 94 -10.65 4.44 -5.27
N GLN A 95 -11.98 4.41 -5.36
CA GLN A 95 -12.74 5.57 -5.86
C GLN A 95 -12.76 6.77 -4.91
N ASP A 96 -13.09 6.55 -3.63
CA ASP A 96 -13.23 7.62 -2.64
C ASP A 96 -12.37 7.34 -1.41
N LEU A 97 -11.61 8.35 -0.96
CA LEU A 97 -10.64 8.20 0.13
C LEU A 97 -11.30 7.91 1.47
N LEU A 98 -12.47 8.51 1.74
CA LEU A 98 -13.20 8.30 2.99
C LEU A 98 -13.85 6.93 3.00
N VAL A 99 -14.52 6.53 1.91
CA VAL A 99 -15.11 5.19 1.76
C VAL A 99 -14.01 4.13 1.90
N ALA A 100 -12.87 4.29 1.22
CA ALA A 100 -11.74 3.39 1.34
C ALA A 100 -11.23 3.28 2.78
N SER A 101 -11.21 4.40 3.51
CA SER A 101 -10.84 4.40 4.93
C SER A 101 -11.83 3.66 5.80
N LEU A 102 -13.12 3.92 5.63
CA LEU A 102 -14.18 3.25 6.37
C LEU A 102 -14.18 1.74 6.10
N PHE A 103 -14.02 1.32 4.85
CA PHE A 103 -14.00 -0.11 4.51
C PHE A 103 -12.72 -0.82 4.96
N ARG A 104 -11.54 -0.19 4.91
CA ARG A 104 -10.32 -0.72 5.56
C ARG A 104 -10.55 -0.96 7.05
N ASN A 105 -11.11 0.04 7.72
CA ASN A 105 -11.36 -0.02 9.16
C ASN A 105 -12.52 -0.97 9.51
N PHE A 106 -13.47 -1.17 8.59
CA PHE A 106 -14.54 -2.16 8.71
C PHE A 106 -14.00 -3.59 8.77
N LEU A 107 -12.89 -3.91 8.08
CA LEU A 107 -12.27 -5.24 8.19
C LEU A 107 -11.76 -5.51 9.61
N LEU A 108 -11.25 -4.49 10.30
CA LEU A 108 -10.90 -4.60 11.72
C LEU A 108 -12.15 -4.77 12.58
N ALA A 109 -13.22 -4.01 12.30
CA ALA A 109 -14.49 -4.16 13.00
C ALA A 109 -15.04 -5.59 12.85
N GLU A 110 -15.00 -6.16 11.64
CA GLU A 110 -15.35 -7.56 11.37
C GLU A 110 -14.55 -8.50 12.27
N ARG A 111 -13.23 -8.34 12.31
CA ARG A 111 -12.34 -9.19 13.11
C ARG A 111 -12.64 -9.12 14.62
N ILE A 112 -12.75 -7.91 15.16
CA ILE A 112 -12.93 -7.69 16.60
C ILE A 112 -14.32 -8.12 17.04
N MET A 113 -15.36 -7.73 16.30
CA MET A 113 -16.74 -8.00 16.67
C MET A 113 -17.07 -9.48 16.51
N ARG A 114 -16.52 -10.18 15.50
CA ARG A 114 -16.70 -11.63 15.35
C ARG A 114 -16.16 -12.41 16.54
N ALA A 115 -15.06 -11.96 17.14
CA ALA A 115 -14.53 -12.57 18.35
C ALA A 115 -15.42 -12.35 19.58
N ALA A 116 -16.35 -11.40 19.53
CA ALA A 116 -17.36 -11.13 20.54
C ALA A 116 -18.76 -11.60 20.09
N ASN A 117 -18.83 -12.59 19.18
CA ASN A 117 -20.08 -13.16 18.64
C ASN A 117 -21.02 -12.13 18.00
N CYS A 118 -20.43 -11.10 17.37
CA CYS A 118 -21.17 -10.04 16.70
C CYS A 118 -20.67 -9.90 15.25
N SER A 119 -21.58 -9.86 14.30
CA SER A 119 -21.31 -9.91 12.87
C SER A 119 -21.67 -8.58 12.21
N PRO A 120 -20.72 -7.65 12.05
CA PRO A 120 -21.00 -6.40 11.36
C PRO A 120 -21.33 -6.66 9.90
N VAL A 121 -22.26 -5.85 9.36
CA VAL A 121 -22.82 -6.02 8.01
C VAL A 121 -22.53 -4.76 7.20
N SER A 122 -22.10 -4.95 5.96
CA SER A 122 -21.86 -3.88 4.99
C SER A 122 -22.76 -4.04 3.76
N PHE A 123 -23.00 -2.92 3.07
CA PHE A 123 -23.54 -2.90 1.73
C PHE A 123 -22.60 -2.09 0.82
N PRO A 124 -22.06 -2.67 -0.26
CA PRO A 124 -22.21 -4.06 -0.70
C PRO A 124 -21.65 -5.08 0.32
N HIS A 125 -22.20 -6.30 0.30
CA HIS A 125 -21.75 -7.38 1.19
C HIS A 125 -20.32 -7.80 0.85
N LEU A 126 -19.48 -7.96 1.87
CA LEU A 126 -18.11 -8.45 1.73
C LEU A 126 -18.05 -9.93 2.16
N PRO A 127 -17.26 -10.78 1.48
CA PRO A 127 -16.91 -12.09 2.00
C PRO A 127 -16.15 -11.99 3.33
N PRO A 128 -16.15 -13.04 4.16
CA PRO A 128 -15.49 -13.00 5.47
C PRO A 128 -13.98 -12.75 5.37
N THR A 129 -13.47 -11.78 6.15
CA THR A 129 -12.04 -11.41 6.16
C THR A 129 -11.35 -11.63 7.51
N HIS A 130 -12.11 -11.87 8.58
CA HIS A 130 -11.61 -11.93 9.95
C HIS A 130 -10.56 -13.02 10.25
N GLN A 131 -10.49 -14.09 9.43
CA GLN A 131 -9.53 -15.20 9.57
C GLN A 131 -8.39 -15.15 8.54
N HIS A 132 -8.28 -14.08 7.74
CA HIS A 132 -7.24 -13.98 6.72
C HIS A 132 -5.81 -14.04 7.34
N PRO A 133 -4.86 -14.80 6.79
CA PRO A 133 -3.52 -14.98 7.38
C PRO A 133 -2.75 -13.68 7.61
N MET A 134 -2.94 -12.66 6.77
CA MET A 134 -2.34 -11.33 6.97
C MET A 134 -2.68 -10.66 8.33
N TRP A 135 -3.74 -11.09 9.01
CA TRP A 135 -4.00 -10.65 10.38
C TRP A 135 -2.96 -11.16 11.39
N GLN A 136 -2.33 -12.31 11.13
CA GLN A 136 -1.23 -12.80 11.95
C GLN A 136 0.01 -11.91 11.78
N ALA A 137 0.26 -11.43 10.55
CA ALA A 137 1.33 -10.45 10.31
C ALA A 137 1.06 -9.12 11.03
N TRP A 138 -0.22 -8.71 11.15
CA TRP A 138 -0.61 -7.56 11.97
C TRP A 138 -0.32 -7.81 13.45
N ASP A 139 -0.73 -8.97 13.97
CA ASP A 139 -0.53 -9.32 15.38
C ASP A 139 0.96 -9.33 15.74
N MET A 140 1.81 -9.90 14.90
CA MET A 140 3.27 -9.87 15.09
C MET A 140 3.84 -8.45 15.06
N ALA A 141 3.37 -7.60 14.15
CA ALA A 141 3.81 -6.20 14.07
C ALA A 141 3.36 -5.40 15.31
N ALA A 142 2.12 -5.63 15.78
CA ALA A 142 1.58 -5.01 16.98
C ALA A 142 2.34 -5.45 18.24
N GLU A 143 2.66 -6.73 18.36
CA GLU A 143 3.46 -7.27 19.48
C GLU A 143 4.85 -6.64 19.54
N ARG A 144 5.59 -6.63 18.41
CA ARG A 144 6.92 -6.02 18.32
C ARG A 144 6.89 -4.51 18.64
N CYS A 145 5.83 -3.82 18.23
CA CYS A 145 5.62 -2.42 18.55
C CYS A 145 5.39 -2.22 20.06
N LEU A 146 4.50 -3.02 20.66
CA LEU A 146 4.17 -2.90 22.08
C LEU A 146 5.37 -3.23 22.97
N ALA A 147 6.21 -4.19 22.58
CA ALA A 147 7.44 -4.52 23.30
C ALA A 147 8.42 -3.33 23.41
N GLN A 148 8.44 -2.42 22.42
CA GLN A 148 9.28 -1.21 22.45
C GLN A 148 8.68 -0.07 23.29
N LEU A 149 7.36 -0.08 23.50
CA LEU A 149 6.63 1.04 24.08
C LEU A 149 7.08 1.43 25.50
N PRO A 150 7.36 0.50 26.44
CA PRO A 150 7.81 0.88 27.79
C PRO A 150 9.13 1.65 27.77
N GLN A 151 10.07 1.23 26.92
CA GLN A 151 11.37 1.90 26.80
C GLN A 151 11.20 3.31 26.23
N LEU A 152 10.40 3.46 25.16
CA LEU A 152 10.14 4.75 24.52
C LEU A 152 9.36 5.74 25.41
N LEU A 153 8.59 5.25 26.39
CA LEU A 153 7.87 6.09 27.34
C LEU A 153 8.73 6.51 28.54
N ASN A 154 9.66 5.66 28.96
CA ASN A 154 10.45 5.87 30.18
C ASN A 154 11.78 6.59 29.91
N ASP A 155 12.35 6.43 28.72
CA ASP A 155 13.62 7.04 28.33
C ASP A 155 13.42 8.02 27.16
N PRO A 156 13.57 9.34 27.38
CA PRO A 156 13.48 10.35 26.33
C PRO A 156 14.53 10.20 25.21
N ASN A 157 15.63 9.50 25.47
CA ASN A 157 16.69 9.25 24.50
C ASN A 157 16.54 7.92 23.75
N ALA A 158 15.52 7.11 24.07
CA ALA A 158 15.31 5.85 23.40
C ALA A 158 14.96 6.07 21.92
N GLU A 159 15.73 5.43 21.04
CA GLU A 159 15.48 5.48 19.61
C GLU A 159 14.47 4.42 19.19
N PHE A 160 13.46 4.86 18.44
CA PHE A 160 12.49 3.97 17.81
C PHE A 160 13.16 3.08 16.76
N GLN A 161 12.94 1.77 16.86
CA GLN A 161 13.42 0.79 15.88
C GLN A 161 12.31 0.43 14.89
N PRO A 162 12.46 0.77 13.59
CA PRO A 162 11.47 0.46 12.57
C PRO A 162 11.20 -1.05 12.45
N SER A 163 9.96 -1.40 12.17
CA SER A 163 9.54 -2.78 11.94
C SER A 163 10.16 -3.36 10.66
N SER A 164 10.56 -4.62 10.71
CA SER A 164 11.01 -5.39 9.55
C SER A 164 9.87 -5.80 8.60
N PHE A 165 8.60 -5.52 8.95
CA PHE A 165 7.42 -5.93 8.18
C PHE A 165 7.56 -5.70 6.68
N PHE A 166 7.84 -4.47 6.24
CA PHE A 166 7.94 -4.18 4.81
C PHE A 166 9.09 -4.90 4.13
N SER A 167 10.23 -5.07 4.81
CA SER A 167 11.36 -5.83 4.27
C SER A 167 11.03 -7.31 4.09
N GLU A 168 10.38 -7.91 5.09
CA GLU A 168 9.91 -9.30 5.06
C GLU A 168 8.90 -9.52 3.91
N GLN A 169 7.95 -8.60 3.72
CA GLN A 169 6.96 -8.69 2.65
C GLN A 169 7.58 -8.52 1.24
N LEU A 170 8.57 -7.63 1.08
CA LEU A 170 9.31 -7.53 -0.18
C LEU A 170 10.10 -8.82 -0.47
N THR A 171 10.65 -9.46 0.55
CA THR A 171 11.34 -10.75 0.40
C THR A 171 10.37 -11.86 -0.01
N ALA A 172 9.18 -11.91 0.59
CA ALA A 172 8.14 -12.85 0.17
C ALA A 172 7.72 -12.63 -1.30
N PHE A 173 7.55 -11.37 -1.73
CA PHE A 173 7.28 -11.02 -3.12
C PHE A 173 8.41 -11.44 -4.06
N GLU A 174 9.66 -11.23 -3.65
CA GLU A 174 10.84 -11.64 -4.41
C GLU A 174 10.94 -13.17 -4.59
N ILE A 175 10.62 -13.94 -3.55
CA ILE A 175 10.54 -15.40 -3.62
C ILE A 175 9.42 -15.83 -4.58
N TRP A 176 8.27 -15.15 -4.52
CA TRP A 176 7.17 -15.41 -5.45
C TRP A 176 7.62 -15.19 -6.91
N LEU A 177 8.36 -14.11 -7.20
CA LEU A 177 8.86 -13.82 -8.55
C LEU A 177 9.79 -14.89 -9.13
N GLN A 178 10.45 -15.70 -8.31
CA GLN A 178 11.32 -16.78 -8.79
C GLN A 178 10.52 -17.95 -9.40
N HIS A 179 9.28 -18.15 -8.95
CA HIS A 179 8.47 -19.32 -9.31
C HIS A 179 7.05 -18.97 -9.80
N GLY A 180 6.70 -17.69 -9.82
CA GLY A 180 5.39 -17.18 -10.21
C GLY A 180 5.13 -17.32 -11.70
N SER A 181 3.85 -17.42 -12.06
CA SER A 181 3.41 -17.45 -13.46
C SER A 181 1.96 -16.97 -13.55
N LYS A 182 1.49 -16.73 -14.78
CA LYS A 182 0.10 -16.34 -15.08
C LYS A 182 -0.92 -17.33 -14.52
N ASP A 183 -0.60 -18.61 -14.50
CA ASP A 183 -1.53 -19.69 -14.11
C ASP A 183 -1.58 -19.92 -12.59
N LYS A 184 -0.69 -19.27 -11.83
CA LYS A 184 -0.68 -19.34 -10.37
C LYS A 184 -1.49 -18.21 -9.78
N ARG A 185 -1.80 -18.36 -8.48
CA ARG A 185 -2.45 -17.28 -7.72
C ARG A 185 -1.57 -16.03 -7.76
N PRO A 186 -2.18 -14.83 -7.94
CA PRO A 186 -1.46 -13.57 -7.88
C PRO A 186 -0.66 -13.43 -6.57
N PRO A 187 0.45 -12.68 -6.60
CA PRO A 187 1.23 -12.42 -5.40
C PRO A 187 0.41 -11.59 -4.42
N GLU A 188 0.15 -12.14 -3.23
CA GLU A 188 -0.64 -11.46 -2.20
C GLU A 188 0.03 -10.16 -1.74
N GLN A 189 1.36 -10.04 -1.85
CA GLN A 189 2.15 -8.87 -1.44
C GLN A 189 2.02 -7.67 -2.37
N LEU A 190 1.35 -7.79 -3.53
CA LEU A 190 1.34 -6.72 -4.53
C LEU A 190 0.78 -5.37 -4.02
N PRO A 191 -0.30 -5.32 -3.21
CA PRO A 191 -0.73 -4.08 -2.56
C PRO A 191 0.28 -3.52 -1.55
N ILE A 192 1.07 -4.37 -0.90
CA ILE A 192 2.13 -3.95 0.03
C ILE A 192 3.27 -3.29 -0.74
N VAL A 193 3.67 -3.85 -1.89
CA VAL A 193 4.67 -3.24 -2.78
C VAL A 193 4.27 -1.80 -3.13
N LEU A 194 3.00 -1.57 -3.44
CA LEU A 194 2.45 -0.23 -3.68
C LEU A 194 2.61 0.68 -2.46
N GLN A 195 2.28 0.20 -1.26
CA GLN A 195 2.47 0.98 -0.03
C GLN A 195 3.95 1.34 0.19
N VAL A 196 4.86 0.42 -0.12
CA VAL A 196 6.31 0.61 0.03
C VAL A 196 6.86 1.68 -0.92
N LEU A 197 6.30 1.86 -2.12
CA LEU A 197 6.73 2.93 -3.05
C LEU A 197 6.64 4.33 -2.42
N LEU A 198 5.75 4.49 -1.44
CA LEU A 198 5.58 5.74 -0.69
C LEU A 198 6.68 5.97 0.36
N SER A 199 7.49 4.97 0.70
CA SER A 199 8.67 5.11 1.56
C SER A 199 9.91 5.44 0.74
N GLN A 200 10.82 6.25 1.30
CA GLN A 200 12.11 6.52 0.67
C GLN A 200 13.09 5.34 0.86
N VAL A 201 13.10 4.72 2.05
CA VAL A 201 14.11 3.72 2.45
C VAL A 201 14.07 2.47 1.56
N HIS A 202 12.89 2.01 1.20
CA HIS A 202 12.70 0.77 0.45
C HIS A 202 12.26 0.99 -1.00
N ARG A 203 12.21 2.25 -1.45
CA ARG A 203 11.67 2.60 -2.77
C ARG A 203 12.36 1.88 -3.91
N MET A 204 13.69 1.92 -3.90
CA MET A 204 14.51 1.33 -4.96
C MET A 204 14.22 -0.17 -5.08
N ARG A 205 14.30 -0.89 -3.95
CA ARG A 205 14.02 -2.34 -3.92
C ARG A 205 12.60 -2.64 -4.43
N ALA A 206 11.59 -1.89 -3.98
CA ALA A 206 10.22 -2.09 -4.42
C ALA A 206 10.03 -1.83 -5.92
N LEU A 207 10.65 -0.77 -6.47
CA LEU A 207 10.61 -0.48 -7.91
C LEU A 207 11.30 -1.55 -8.74
N LEU A 208 12.45 -2.08 -8.29
CA LEU A 208 13.15 -3.16 -8.98
C LEU A 208 12.31 -4.45 -9.02
N LEU A 209 11.71 -4.82 -7.89
CA LEU A 209 10.81 -5.98 -7.83
C LEU A 209 9.55 -5.77 -8.66
N LEU A 210 8.97 -4.57 -8.64
CA LEU A 210 7.85 -4.21 -9.50
C LEU A 210 8.22 -4.31 -10.98
N GLY A 211 9.40 -3.81 -11.37
CA GLY A 211 9.94 -3.95 -12.72
C GLY A 211 10.00 -5.41 -13.15
N ARG A 212 10.60 -6.26 -12.32
CA ARG A 212 10.65 -7.72 -12.57
C ARG A 212 9.25 -8.33 -12.71
N PHE A 213 8.28 -7.89 -11.92
CA PHE A 213 6.90 -8.35 -12.01
C PHE A 213 6.23 -7.94 -13.33
N VAL A 214 6.26 -6.66 -13.70
CA VAL A 214 5.63 -6.17 -14.93
C VAL A 214 6.31 -6.70 -16.19
N ASP A 215 7.56 -7.16 -16.09
CA ASP A 215 8.26 -7.83 -17.17
C ASP A 215 7.71 -9.24 -17.48
N MET A 216 6.99 -9.87 -16.55
CA MET A 216 6.41 -11.21 -16.73
C MET A 216 5.27 -11.26 -17.77
N GLY A 217 4.82 -10.10 -18.26
CA GLY A 217 3.87 -9.98 -19.37
C GLY A 217 2.68 -9.08 -19.08
N SER A 218 1.80 -8.93 -20.08
CA SER A 218 0.62 -8.05 -20.02
C SER A 218 -0.30 -8.34 -18.83
N TRP A 219 -0.47 -9.61 -18.45
CA TRP A 219 -1.29 -9.99 -17.30
C TRP A 219 -0.75 -9.43 -15.97
N ALA A 220 0.58 -9.29 -15.83
CA ALA A 220 1.20 -8.72 -14.63
C ALA A 220 1.05 -7.19 -14.61
N VAL A 221 1.17 -6.54 -15.77
CA VAL A 221 0.88 -5.10 -15.92
C VAL A 221 -0.58 -4.81 -15.56
N ASP A 222 -1.53 -5.58 -16.10
CA ASP A 222 -2.95 -5.47 -15.78
C ASP A 222 -3.21 -5.64 -14.28
N LEU A 223 -2.61 -6.65 -13.65
CA LEU A 223 -2.71 -6.84 -12.20
C LEU A 223 -2.16 -5.64 -11.42
N ALA A 224 -0.99 -5.10 -11.79
CA ALA A 224 -0.40 -3.94 -11.12
C ALA A 224 -1.29 -2.69 -11.25
N LEU A 225 -1.88 -2.46 -12.43
CA LEU A 225 -2.85 -1.38 -12.64
C LEU A 225 -4.13 -1.61 -11.82
N SER A 226 -4.62 -2.85 -11.73
CA SER A 226 -5.79 -3.24 -10.94
C SER A 226 -5.61 -3.08 -9.43
N VAL A 227 -4.37 -3.00 -8.94
CA VAL A 227 -4.05 -2.68 -7.53
C VAL A 227 -4.06 -1.16 -7.31
N GLY A 228 -3.95 -0.38 -8.39
CA GLY A 228 -3.91 1.08 -8.37
C GLY A 228 -2.50 1.65 -8.32
N ILE A 229 -1.52 1.01 -8.96
CA ILE A 229 -0.12 1.49 -8.92
C ILE A 229 0.11 2.79 -9.70
N PHE A 230 -0.76 3.08 -10.67
CA PHE A 230 -0.62 4.15 -11.65
C PHE A 230 -0.36 5.54 -11.02
N PRO A 231 -1.18 6.04 -10.06
CA PRO A 231 -0.97 7.37 -9.50
C PRO A 231 0.38 7.50 -8.77
N TYR A 232 0.90 6.40 -8.24
CA TYR A 232 2.17 6.37 -7.51
C TYR A 232 3.35 6.46 -8.46
N VAL A 233 3.37 5.64 -9.53
CA VAL A 233 4.45 5.69 -10.54
C VAL A 233 4.42 6.99 -11.35
N LEU A 234 3.25 7.59 -11.55
CA LEU A 234 3.11 8.92 -12.16
C LEU A 234 3.71 10.00 -11.25
N LYS A 235 3.36 10.00 -9.96
CA LYS A 235 3.94 10.94 -8.99
C LYS A 235 5.46 10.78 -8.87
N LEU A 236 6.00 9.58 -9.02
CA LEU A 236 7.44 9.33 -8.98
C LEU A 236 8.20 9.96 -10.16
N LEU A 237 7.55 10.32 -11.28
CA LEU A 237 8.19 11.09 -12.36
C LEU A 237 8.57 12.51 -11.94
N GLN A 238 8.05 13.01 -10.82
CA GLN A 238 8.43 14.31 -10.25
C GLN A 238 9.73 14.22 -9.42
N THR A 239 10.29 13.02 -9.22
CA THR A 239 11.52 12.84 -8.45
C THR A 239 12.75 13.31 -9.22
N THR A 240 13.70 13.93 -8.51
CA THR A 240 15.01 14.32 -9.05
C THR A 240 16.07 13.23 -8.90
N ALA A 241 15.76 12.16 -8.14
CA ALA A 241 16.65 11.05 -7.86
C ALA A 241 17.06 10.33 -9.16
N THR A 242 18.35 10.31 -9.46
CA THR A 242 18.91 9.81 -10.73
C THR A 242 18.93 8.29 -10.80
N ASP A 243 19.13 7.64 -9.66
CA ASP A 243 19.13 6.19 -9.46
C ASP A 243 17.80 5.53 -9.87
N LEU A 244 16.68 6.23 -9.69
CA LEU A 244 15.35 5.70 -10.03
C LEU A 244 15.00 5.79 -11.52
N ARG A 245 15.77 6.54 -12.31
CA ARG A 245 15.36 6.91 -13.67
C ARG A 245 15.20 5.72 -14.60
N GLN A 246 16.19 4.83 -14.61
CA GLN A 246 16.18 3.68 -15.51
C GLN A 246 15.01 2.74 -15.23
N ILE A 247 14.73 2.46 -13.96
CA ILE A 247 13.63 1.57 -13.57
C ILE A 247 12.26 2.22 -13.84
N LEU A 248 12.13 3.53 -13.67
CA LEU A 248 10.90 4.25 -14.00
C LEU A 248 10.63 4.25 -15.51
N VAL A 249 11.65 4.47 -16.34
CA VAL A 249 11.54 4.35 -17.81
C VAL A 249 11.09 2.94 -18.21
N PHE A 250 11.68 1.92 -17.59
CA PHE A 250 11.31 0.52 -17.84
C PHE A 250 9.84 0.23 -17.47
N ILE A 251 9.41 0.63 -16.27
CA ILE A 251 8.02 0.42 -15.82
C ILE A 251 7.03 1.13 -16.75
N TRP A 252 7.29 2.39 -17.10
CA TRP A 252 6.42 3.15 -18.00
C TRP A 252 6.35 2.58 -19.41
N THR A 253 7.45 2.02 -19.90
CA THR A 253 7.47 1.28 -21.18
C THR A 253 6.50 0.10 -21.12
N LYS A 254 6.53 -0.68 -20.03
CA LYS A 254 5.63 -1.83 -19.87
C LYS A 254 4.16 -1.42 -19.73
N ILE A 255 3.89 -0.33 -19.00
CA ILE A 255 2.53 0.22 -18.86
C ILE A 255 1.98 0.68 -20.21
N LEU A 256 2.71 1.53 -20.93
CA LEU A 256 2.25 2.10 -22.21
C LEU A 256 2.22 1.08 -23.35
N ALA A 257 2.99 0.00 -23.26
CA ALA A 257 2.87 -1.13 -24.17
C ALA A 257 1.52 -1.86 -24.04
N LEU A 258 0.88 -1.83 -22.86
CA LEU A 258 -0.44 -2.41 -22.62
C LEU A 258 -1.56 -1.39 -22.82
N ASP A 259 -1.46 -0.22 -22.19
CA ASP A 259 -2.50 0.81 -22.18
C ASP A 259 -1.96 2.16 -22.65
N ARG A 260 -2.27 2.51 -23.90
CA ARG A 260 -1.88 3.79 -24.50
C ARG A 260 -2.69 4.97 -23.97
N SER A 261 -3.85 4.74 -23.36
CA SER A 261 -4.73 5.82 -22.88
C SER A 261 -4.06 6.65 -21.76
N CYS A 262 -3.11 6.05 -21.04
CA CYS A 262 -2.27 6.71 -20.03
C CYS A 262 -1.49 7.93 -20.56
N GLN A 263 -1.36 8.10 -21.88
CA GLN A 263 -0.74 9.30 -22.48
C GLN A 263 -1.41 10.60 -22.01
N VAL A 264 -2.72 10.59 -21.75
CA VAL A 264 -3.47 11.79 -21.33
C VAL A 264 -2.97 12.30 -19.99
N ASP A 265 -2.83 11.41 -19.01
CA ASP A 265 -2.37 11.76 -17.66
C ASP A 265 -0.88 12.14 -17.65
N LEU A 266 -0.04 11.44 -18.43
CA LEU A 266 1.38 11.79 -18.58
C LEU A 266 1.57 13.20 -19.13
N VAL A 267 0.75 13.61 -20.10
CA VAL A 267 0.82 14.96 -20.66
C VAL A 267 0.24 15.99 -19.70
N LYS A 268 -0.87 15.67 -19.04
CA LYS A 268 -1.51 16.54 -18.04
C LYS A 268 -0.57 16.89 -16.89
N ASP A 269 0.19 15.92 -16.38
CA ASP A 269 1.07 16.09 -15.23
C ASP A 269 2.54 16.37 -15.60
N ASN A 270 2.79 16.79 -16.86
CA ASN A 270 4.12 17.10 -17.39
C ASN A 270 5.14 15.95 -17.32
N GLY A 271 4.69 14.70 -17.27
CA GLY A 271 5.52 13.50 -17.25
C GLY A 271 6.37 13.31 -18.51
N HIS A 272 5.92 13.83 -19.66
CA HIS A 272 6.70 13.82 -20.91
C HIS A 272 8.09 14.47 -20.76
N LEU A 273 8.22 15.54 -19.95
CA LEU A 273 9.49 16.21 -19.68
C LEU A 273 10.52 15.29 -19.02
N TYR A 274 10.06 14.30 -18.24
CA TYR A 274 10.94 13.32 -17.60
C TYR A 274 11.69 12.49 -18.63
N PHE A 275 10.98 12.00 -19.64
CA PHE A 275 11.55 11.12 -20.67
C PHE A 275 12.42 11.89 -21.68
N ILE A 276 12.08 13.15 -21.98
CA ILE A 276 12.94 14.04 -22.79
C ILE A 276 14.28 14.27 -22.07
N LYS A 277 14.23 14.68 -20.79
CA LYS A 277 15.44 14.84 -19.97
C LYS A 277 16.25 13.56 -19.82
N PHE A 278 15.59 12.40 -19.87
CA PHE A 278 16.28 11.11 -19.84
C PHE A 278 17.03 10.83 -21.15
N LEU A 279 16.47 11.19 -22.31
CA LEU A 279 17.15 11.06 -23.60
C LEU A 279 18.35 12.01 -23.72
N ASP A 280 18.20 13.25 -23.26
CA ASP A 280 19.26 14.27 -23.29
C ASP A 280 20.39 14.01 -22.28
N SER A 281 20.19 13.06 -21.37
CA SER A 281 21.14 12.80 -20.30
C SER A 281 22.43 12.17 -20.82
N SER A 282 23.55 12.85 -20.55
CA SER A 282 24.92 12.38 -20.79
C SER A 282 25.43 11.37 -19.75
N ASP A 283 24.55 10.81 -18.91
CA ASP A 283 24.94 9.83 -17.89
C ASP A 283 25.43 8.53 -18.57
N PRO A 284 26.69 8.12 -18.39
CA PRO A 284 27.25 6.92 -19.00
C PRO A 284 26.58 5.63 -18.52
N ALA A 285 25.86 5.65 -17.39
CA ALA A 285 25.10 4.50 -16.92
C ALA A 285 23.86 4.21 -17.79
N ILE A 286 23.39 5.18 -18.58
CA ILE A 286 22.21 5.03 -19.44
C ILE A 286 22.58 4.27 -20.70
N THR A 287 22.04 3.07 -20.85
CA THR A 287 22.26 2.21 -22.03
C THR A 287 21.44 2.66 -23.23
N SER A 288 21.87 2.25 -24.44
CA SER A 288 21.10 2.45 -25.68
C SER A 288 19.70 1.82 -25.60
N SER A 289 19.57 0.66 -24.95
CA SER A 289 18.29 0.01 -24.69
C SER A 289 17.36 0.88 -23.84
N SER A 290 17.87 1.48 -22.77
CA SER A 290 17.10 2.42 -21.94
C SER A 290 16.67 3.68 -22.69
N ARG A 291 17.51 4.20 -23.59
CA ARG A 291 17.14 5.32 -24.47
C ARG A 291 16.06 4.91 -25.48
N ALA A 292 16.14 3.72 -26.06
CA ALA A 292 15.11 3.22 -26.96
C ALA A 292 13.75 3.08 -26.26
N MET A 293 13.74 2.63 -25.00
CA MET A 293 12.55 2.60 -24.15
C MET A 293 11.97 4.00 -23.90
N ALA A 294 12.80 4.99 -23.57
CA ALA A 294 12.34 6.36 -23.40
C ALA A 294 11.79 6.97 -24.71
N ALA A 295 12.44 6.69 -25.84
CA ALA A 295 11.95 7.10 -27.16
C ALA A 295 10.60 6.43 -27.51
N PHE A 296 10.43 5.13 -27.19
CA PHE A 296 9.16 4.44 -27.33
C PHE A 296 8.06 5.10 -26.48
N VAL A 297 8.34 5.41 -25.21
CA VAL A 297 7.39 6.11 -24.32
C VAL A 297 6.95 7.44 -24.94
N LEU A 298 7.90 8.24 -25.44
CA LEU A 298 7.60 9.52 -26.10
C LEU A 298 6.82 9.35 -27.41
N ALA A 299 7.15 8.32 -28.20
CA ALA A 299 6.40 8.01 -29.41
C ALA A 299 4.94 7.67 -29.08
N VAL A 300 4.68 6.88 -28.03
CA VAL A 300 3.32 6.60 -27.56
C VAL A 300 2.64 7.87 -27.06
N ILE A 301 3.32 8.72 -26.29
CA ILE A 301 2.76 10.01 -25.82
C ILE A 301 2.27 10.91 -26.97
N CYS A 302 2.95 10.86 -28.12
CA CYS A 302 2.66 11.64 -29.31
C CYS A 302 1.69 10.93 -30.28
N ASP A 303 1.42 9.64 -30.11
CA ASP A 303 0.60 8.82 -31.02
C ASP A 303 -0.85 9.31 -31.04
N ASN A 304 -1.26 9.88 -32.18
CA ASN A 304 -2.60 10.45 -32.39
C ASN A 304 -3.04 11.43 -31.27
N HIS A 305 -2.09 12.15 -30.65
CA HIS A 305 -2.35 13.04 -29.52
C HIS A 305 -1.77 14.44 -29.73
N ALA A 306 -2.58 15.34 -30.30
CA ALA A 306 -2.15 16.69 -30.70
C ALA A 306 -1.52 17.50 -29.56
N LYS A 307 -2.08 17.43 -28.34
CA LYS A 307 -1.52 18.13 -27.18
C LYS A 307 -0.14 17.57 -26.79
N GLY A 308 0.03 16.25 -26.84
CA GLY A 308 1.33 15.60 -26.61
C GLY A 308 2.37 15.99 -27.65
N GLN A 309 1.99 15.99 -28.94
CA GLN A 309 2.86 16.43 -30.03
C GLN A 309 3.34 17.87 -29.85
N MET A 310 2.42 18.80 -29.58
CA MET A 310 2.78 20.21 -29.35
C MET A 310 3.72 20.39 -28.15
N LEU A 311 3.43 19.74 -27.02
CA LEU A 311 4.24 19.89 -25.81
C LEU A 311 5.62 19.23 -25.93
N CYS A 312 5.71 18.06 -26.57
CA CYS A 312 7.00 17.41 -26.84
C CYS A 312 7.85 18.25 -27.80
N ALA A 313 7.27 18.78 -28.89
CA ALA A 313 7.97 19.64 -29.84
C ALA A 313 8.50 20.92 -29.18
N ASN A 314 7.68 21.59 -28.37
CA ASN A 314 8.08 22.79 -27.64
C ASN A 314 9.19 22.53 -26.59
N SER A 315 9.33 21.27 -26.15
CA SER A 315 10.31 20.87 -25.15
C SER A 315 11.66 20.44 -25.75
N GLY A 316 11.87 20.67 -27.06
CA GLY A 316 13.14 20.39 -27.73
C GLY A 316 13.32 18.95 -28.20
N LEU A 317 12.25 18.14 -28.25
CA LEU A 317 12.30 16.83 -28.91
C LEU A 317 12.47 17.04 -30.42
N GLN A 318 13.71 16.93 -30.92
CA GLN A 318 14.05 16.97 -32.35
C GLN A 318 14.06 15.56 -32.96
#